data_AF-A0A1H0XVC0-F1
#
_entry.id   AF-A0A1H0XVC0-F1
#
_cell.length_a   1.000
_cell.length_b   1.000
_cell.length_c   1.000
_cell.angle_alpha   90.00
_cell.angle_beta   90.00
_cell.angle_gamma   90.00
#
_symmetry.space_group_name_H-M   'P 1'
#
loop_
_entity.id
_entity.type
_entity.pdbx_description
1 polymer ?
#
loop_
_entity_poly.entity_id
_entity_poly.type
_entity_poly.pdbx_seq_one_letter_code
_entity_poly.pdbx_strand_id
1 'polypeptide(L)'
;MNQDTTGTTGTTGTSTATTDADRLAGRRRSGPGTRLPRRLAGGVVAVGALASCLTLGAQSAFAATGSAAATAPAAATAAATPTVEEAVAAFFDVGYTFTDAVNLAVLWGAPSVYDAKVAAGTEVLAGQPLPYGPGDFPPTWTTAQEVAAFSAVGGDHAQALKLAAVWGSPSVYDAKAFAGSKLLAGYGLPGIPEVFTTEQQVNAYLASGLDYEDGVQLAAIWGSPSVYDAKAFAGSKLLAGHGLPIQP
;
A
#
# COMPACT_ATOMS: atom_id res chain seq x y z
N MET A 1 65.39 24.85 19.40
CA MET A 1 66.68 24.23 18.99
C MET A 1 66.91 23.08 19.95
N ASN A 2 67.06 21.87 19.40
CA ASN A 2 67.19 20.55 20.06
C ASN A 2 65.91 19.99 20.70
N GLN A 3 65.58 18.70 20.64
CA GLN A 3 65.97 17.52 19.84
C GLN A 3 64.93 16.42 20.21
N ASP A 4 64.93 15.32 19.46
CA ASP A 4 64.49 13.97 19.84
C ASP A 4 63.07 13.47 19.52
N THR A 5 63.02 12.94 18.29
CA THR A 5 62.34 11.73 17.83
C THR A 5 62.66 10.45 18.63
N THR A 6 61.61 9.74 19.08
CA THR A 6 61.51 8.26 19.22
C THR A 6 60.00 7.95 19.16
N GLY A 7 59.44 7.11 18.27
CA GLY A 7 59.82 5.75 17.96
C GLY A 7 58.91 4.78 18.74
N THR A 8 57.77 4.37 18.18
CA THR A 8 57.01 3.20 18.67
C THR A 8 56.43 2.42 17.50
N THR A 9 57.07 1.29 17.26
CA THR A 9 56.70 0.18 16.37
C THR A 9 55.92 -0.89 17.15
N GLY A 10 54.98 -1.56 16.47
CA GLY A 10 54.29 -2.78 16.94
C GLY A 10 52.76 -2.57 16.96
N THR A 11 51.91 -3.37 16.34
CA THR A 11 51.98 -4.84 16.17
C THR A 11 51.11 -5.25 14.99
N THR A 12 51.72 -5.98 14.06
CA THR A 12 51.05 -6.68 12.95
C THR A 12 50.43 -7.96 13.48
N GLY A 13 49.10 -8.01 13.58
CA GLY A 13 48.35 -9.23 13.89
C GLY A 13 48.06 -10.02 12.61
N THR A 14 48.95 -10.95 12.26
CA THR A 14 48.74 -11.96 11.23
C THR A 14 47.80 -13.04 11.77
N SER A 15 46.55 -13.09 11.30
CA SER A 15 45.66 -14.22 11.56
C SER A 15 45.61 -15.12 10.32
N THR A 16 46.52 -16.08 10.27
CA THR A 16 46.46 -17.25 9.39
C THR A 16 45.64 -18.34 10.07
N ALA A 17 44.44 -18.61 9.56
CA ALA A 17 43.71 -19.84 9.84
C ALA A 17 43.53 -20.62 8.53
N THR A 18 44.35 -21.66 8.45
CA THR A 18 44.47 -22.66 7.39
C THR A 18 43.32 -23.67 7.47
N THR A 19 42.71 -23.92 6.30
CA THR A 19 42.16 -25.20 5.78
C THR A 19 41.36 -26.11 6.72
N ASP A 20 40.04 -26.17 6.50
CA ASP A 20 39.22 -27.36 6.79
C ASP A 20 38.47 -27.75 5.51
N ALA A 21 39.21 -28.39 4.61
CA ALA A 21 38.74 -28.95 3.35
C ALA A 21 38.84 -30.47 3.42
N ASP A 22 38.11 -31.12 4.34
CA ASP A 22 37.85 -32.56 4.25
C ASP A 22 36.65 -33.07 5.09
N ARG A 23 35.43 -32.59 4.77
CA ARG A 23 34.19 -33.26 5.20
C ARG A 23 33.30 -33.60 4.00
N LEU A 24 33.83 -34.42 3.10
CA LEU A 24 33.07 -35.21 2.15
C LEU A 24 33.01 -36.66 2.64
N ALA A 25 31.88 -37.09 3.21
CA ALA A 25 31.33 -38.44 3.00
C ALA A 25 30.05 -38.67 3.83
N GLY A 26 28.93 -38.72 3.14
CA GLY A 26 27.92 -39.74 3.42
C GLY A 26 26.98 -39.54 4.61
N ARG A 27 25.82 -38.94 4.34
CA ARG A 27 24.54 -39.60 4.64
C ARG A 27 23.41 -39.02 3.81
N ARG A 28 23.19 -39.67 2.66
CA ARG A 28 21.88 -39.75 2.02
C ARG A 28 20.89 -40.33 3.04
N ARG A 29 19.88 -39.56 3.44
CA ARG A 29 18.59 -40.11 3.86
C ARG A 29 17.50 -39.38 3.11
N SER A 30 17.10 -40.02 2.03
CA SER A 30 15.75 -39.93 1.47
C SER A 30 14.73 -40.22 2.57
N GLY A 31 13.70 -39.38 2.66
CA GLY A 31 12.52 -39.53 3.51
C GLY A 31 11.34 -38.77 2.88
N PRO A 32 10.10 -39.24 3.07
CA PRO A 32 9.14 -39.38 1.97
C PRO A 32 8.38 -38.09 1.62
N GLY A 33 8.13 -37.95 0.33
CA GLY A 33 7.36 -36.86 -0.25
C GLY A 33 5.92 -36.81 0.26
N THR A 34 5.56 -35.66 0.81
CA THR A 34 4.18 -35.24 0.98
C THR A 34 3.67 -34.76 -0.38
N ARG A 35 3.00 -35.66 -1.10
CA ARG A 35 2.20 -35.32 -2.28
C ARG A 35 1.03 -34.47 -1.81
N LEU A 36 1.11 -33.16 -2.01
CA LEU A 36 -0.06 -32.29 -1.89
C LEU A 36 -1.00 -32.55 -3.08
N PRO A 37 -2.30 -32.78 -2.83
CA PRO A 37 -3.26 -33.00 -3.90
C PRO A 37 -3.46 -31.73 -4.70
N ARG A 38 -3.14 -31.81 -5.99
CA ARG A 38 -3.49 -30.86 -7.05
C ARG A 38 -5.01 -30.79 -7.15
N ARG A 39 -5.65 -29.90 -6.40
CA ARG A 39 -7.05 -29.54 -6.62
C ARG A 39 -7.12 -28.58 -7.80
N LEU A 40 -7.41 -29.14 -8.97
CA LEU A 40 -8.11 -28.41 -10.03
C LEU A 40 -9.48 -28.01 -9.49
N ALA A 41 -9.65 -26.73 -9.19
CA ALA A 41 -10.96 -26.12 -9.01
C ALA A 41 -11.15 -25.13 -10.15
N GLY A 42 -11.75 -25.63 -11.24
CA GLY A 42 -12.38 -24.77 -12.23
C GLY A 42 -13.57 -24.09 -11.58
N GLY A 43 -13.48 -22.78 -11.41
CA GLY A 43 -14.57 -21.92 -10.99
C GLY A 43 -14.85 -20.90 -12.09
N VAL A 44 -15.68 -21.29 -13.06
CA VAL A 44 -16.30 -20.33 -13.99
C VAL A 44 -17.34 -19.58 -13.17
N VAL A 45 -17.05 -18.34 -12.77
CA VAL A 45 -18.07 -17.44 -12.25
C VAL A 45 -18.77 -16.83 -13.45
N ALA A 46 -19.86 -17.47 -13.85
CA ALA A 46 -20.83 -16.89 -14.77
C ALA A 46 -21.49 -15.69 -14.08
N VAL A 47 -21.20 -14.49 -14.58
CA VAL A 47 -21.95 -13.27 -14.24
C VAL A 47 -23.34 -13.43 -14.85
N GLY A 48 -24.30 -13.83 -14.02
CA GLY A 48 -25.71 -13.84 -14.36
C GLY A 48 -26.21 -12.41 -14.54
N ALA A 49 -26.50 -12.05 -15.79
CA ALA A 49 -27.34 -10.90 -16.09
C ALA A 49 -28.78 -11.21 -15.66
N LEU A 50 -29.20 -10.67 -14.51
CA LEU A 50 -30.60 -10.64 -14.13
C LEU A 50 -31.29 -9.52 -14.90
N ALA A 51 -31.79 -9.88 -16.09
CA ALA A 51 -32.82 -9.15 -16.80
C ALA A 51 -34.18 -9.47 -16.15
N SER A 52 -34.78 -8.49 -15.47
CA SER A 52 -36.16 -8.48 -14.96
C SER A 52 -36.47 -7.00 -14.67
N CYS A 53 -37.52 -6.34 -15.17
CA CYS A 53 -38.86 -6.80 -15.50
C CYS A 53 -39.44 -6.01 -16.69
N LEU A 54 -39.92 -6.71 -17.71
CA LEU A 54 -40.96 -6.24 -18.62
C LEU A 54 -42.25 -6.97 -18.23
N THR A 55 -43.08 -6.33 -17.42
CA THR A 55 -44.48 -6.75 -17.24
C THR A 55 -45.37 -5.61 -17.69
N LEU A 56 -45.75 -5.73 -18.97
CA LEU A 56 -46.80 -4.97 -19.62
C LEU A 56 -48.14 -5.52 -19.10
N GLY A 57 -48.72 -4.84 -18.11
CA GLY A 57 -50.02 -5.19 -17.53
C GLY A 57 -51.04 -4.10 -17.82
N ALA A 58 -52.05 -4.46 -18.61
CA ALA A 58 -53.15 -3.61 -19.02
C ALA A 58 -54.13 -3.27 -17.88
N GLN A 59 -54.61 -2.02 -17.90
CA GLN A 59 -56.00 -1.58 -17.72
C GLN A 59 -56.87 -2.33 -16.69
N SER A 60 -57.30 -1.62 -15.64
CA SER A 60 -58.66 -1.73 -15.09
C SER A 60 -59.02 -0.46 -14.33
N ALA A 61 -60.04 0.23 -14.83
CA ALA A 61 -60.73 1.31 -14.15
C ALA A 61 -61.58 0.76 -13.00
N PHE A 62 -61.54 1.39 -11.83
CA PHE A 62 -62.69 1.44 -10.93
C PHE A 62 -62.73 2.79 -10.22
N ALA A 63 -63.91 3.41 -10.31
CA ALA A 63 -64.28 4.64 -9.64
C ALA A 63 -64.48 4.40 -8.14
N ALA A 64 -64.00 5.33 -7.31
CA ALA A 64 -64.52 5.53 -5.97
C ALA A 64 -64.37 7.01 -5.58
N THR A 65 -65.52 7.68 -5.58
CA THR A 65 -65.76 9.03 -5.08
C THR A 65 -65.57 9.02 -3.55
N GLY A 66 -64.61 9.79 -3.06
CA GLY A 66 -64.35 9.95 -1.62
C GLY A 66 -63.50 11.19 -1.36
N SER A 67 -64.14 12.37 -1.41
CA SER A 67 -63.50 13.64 -1.07
C SER A 67 -63.36 13.75 0.45
N ALA A 68 -62.20 13.37 0.97
CA ALA A 68 -61.76 13.73 2.31
C ALA A 68 -60.66 14.79 2.14
N ALA A 69 -60.94 16.01 2.60
CA ALA A 69 -60.00 17.12 2.59
C ALA A 69 -58.79 16.77 3.48
N ALA A 70 -57.73 16.25 2.86
CA ALA A 70 -56.45 16.06 3.49
C ALA A 70 -55.80 17.43 3.70
N THR A 71 -55.59 17.78 4.97
CA THR A 71 -54.74 18.89 5.38
C THR A 71 -53.38 18.74 4.69
N ALA A 72 -53.09 19.63 3.75
CA ALA A 72 -51.86 19.59 2.98
C ALA A 72 -50.66 19.59 3.95
N PRO A 73 -49.76 18.60 3.89
CA PRO A 73 -48.53 18.67 4.67
C PRO A 73 -47.78 19.92 4.22
N ALA A 74 -47.45 20.77 5.19
CA ALA A 74 -46.60 21.93 4.97
C ALA A 74 -45.37 21.48 4.19
N ALA A 75 -45.15 22.10 3.03
CA ALA A 75 -44.03 21.79 2.14
C ALA A 75 -42.75 21.82 2.97
N ALA A 76 -42.21 20.63 3.24
CA ALA A 76 -40.89 20.47 3.83
C ALA A 76 -39.96 21.25 2.92
N THR A 77 -39.45 22.37 3.41
CA THR A 77 -38.44 23.15 2.73
C THR A 77 -37.30 22.18 2.51
N ALA A 78 -37.08 21.74 1.27
CA ALA A 78 -35.99 20.86 0.93
C ALA A 78 -34.72 21.56 1.42
N ALA A 79 -34.10 21.00 2.46
CA ALA A 79 -32.86 21.52 2.98
C ALA A 79 -31.89 21.60 1.79
N ALA A 80 -31.33 22.78 1.56
CA ALA A 80 -30.37 22.97 0.49
C ALA A 80 -29.24 21.95 0.71
N THR A 81 -28.91 21.18 -0.32
CA THR A 81 -27.78 20.25 -0.26
C THR A 81 -26.52 21.08 0.02
N PRO A 82 -25.75 20.76 1.07
CA PRO A 82 -24.53 21.51 1.37
C PRO A 82 -23.56 21.43 0.19
N THR A 83 -22.86 22.53 -0.04
CA THR A 83 -21.76 22.55 -1.01
C THR A 83 -20.58 21.72 -0.49
N VAL A 84 -19.69 21.35 -1.42
CA VAL A 84 -18.49 20.56 -1.08
C VAL A 84 -17.60 21.33 -0.11
N GLU A 85 -17.45 22.64 -0.33
CA GLU A 85 -16.65 23.53 0.51
C GLU A 85 -17.24 23.67 1.92
N GLU A 86 -18.56 23.79 2.05
CA GLU A 86 -19.24 23.83 3.34
C GLU A 86 -19.08 22.51 4.11
N ALA A 87 -19.18 21.36 3.43
CA ALA A 87 -18.94 20.07 4.06
C ALA A 87 -17.49 19.97 4.57
N VAL A 88 -16.50 20.32 3.74
CA VAL A 88 -15.09 20.27 4.16
C VAL A 88 -14.82 21.23 5.33
N ALA A 89 -15.41 22.44 5.31
CA ALA A 89 -15.29 23.38 6.43
C ALA A 89 -15.90 22.81 7.71
N ALA A 90 -17.12 22.27 7.64
CA ALA A 90 -17.81 21.67 8.79
C ALA A 90 -17.01 20.53 9.44
N PHE A 91 -16.33 19.71 8.62
CA PHE A 91 -15.43 18.66 9.11
C PHE A 91 -14.30 19.22 9.98
N PHE A 92 -13.66 20.31 9.55
CA PHE A 92 -12.58 20.94 10.32
C PHE A 92 -13.10 21.76 11.51
N ASP A 93 -14.27 22.40 11.39
CA ASP A 93 -14.86 23.24 12.43
C ASP A 93 -15.21 22.45 13.69
N VAL A 94 -15.57 21.17 13.55
CA VAL A 94 -15.82 20.28 14.69
C VAL A 94 -14.54 19.63 15.24
N GLY A 95 -13.37 19.95 14.68
CA GLY A 95 -12.06 19.59 15.20
C GLY A 95 -11.40 18.36 14.57
N TYR A 96 -11.99 17.75 13.53
CA TYR A 96 -11.32 16.63 12.85
C TYR A 96 -10.09 17.10 12.08
N THR A 97 -9.10 16.21 12.03
CA THR A 97 -7.79 16.44 11.42
C THR A 97 -7.64 15.72 10.08
N PHE A 98 -6.52 15.96 9.40
CA PHE A 98 -6.15 15.17 8.23
C PHE A 98 -6.03 13.67 8.55
N THR A 99 -5.46 13.31 9.70
CA THR A 99 -5.31 11.92 10.13
C THR A 99 -6.67 11.25 10.32
N ASP A 100 -7.64 11.95 10.89
CA ASP A 100 -9.01 11.43 11.02
C ASP A 100 -9.63 11.16 9.64
N ALA A 101 -9.42 12.06 8.68
CA ALA A 101 -9.89 11.85 7.31
C ALA A 101 -9.25 10.63 6.63
N VAL A 102 -7.96 10.34 6.89
CA VAL A 102 -7.29 9.11 6.39
C VAL A 102 -7.94 7.88 7.00
N ASN A 103 -8.14 7.88 8.32
CA ASN A 103 -8.80 6.78 9.01
C ASN A 103 -10.24 6.58 8.49
N LEU A 104 -10.98 7.66 8.20
CA LEU A 104 -12.36 7.60 7.69
C LEU A 104 -12.37 7.08 6.25
N ALA A 105 -11.40 7.49 5.44
CA ALA A 105 -11.26 6.97 4.08
C ALA A 105 -11.06 5.47 4.08
N VAL A 106 -10.22 4.95 4.97
CA VAL A 106 -9.99 3.50 5.10
C VAL A 106 -11.21 2.78 5.67
N LEU A 107 -11.86 3.35 6.69
CA LEU A 107 -13.04 2.75 7.32
C LEU A 107 -14.22 2.63 6.34
N TRP A 108 -14.45 3.66 5.53
CA TRP A 108 -15.55 3.71 4.56
C TRP A 108 -15.17 3.16 3.19
N GLY A 109 -13.90 2.85 2.94
CA GLY A 109 -13.41 2.49 1.62
C GLY A 109 -13.53 3.64 0.61
N ALA A 110 -13.38 4.88 1.07
CA ALA A 110 -13.42 6.06 0.21
C ALA A 110 -12.19 6.06 -0.73
N PRO A 111 -12.36 6.49 -1.99
CA PRO A 111 -11.28 6.43 -2.98
C PRO A 111 -10.16 7.44 -2.69
N SER A 112 -10.45 8.53 -1.98
CA SER A 112 -9.46 9.50 -1.52
C SER A 112 -9.78 10.03 -0.12
N VAL A 113 -8.75 10.59 0.53
CA VAL A 113 -8.91 11.33 1.79
C VAL A 113 -9.84 12.53 1.63
N TYR A 114 -9.88 13.15 0.43
CA TYR A 114 -10.76 14.29 0.18
C TYR A 114 -12.23 13.89 0.19
N ASP A 115 -12.57 12.78 -0.47
CA ASP A 115 -13.94 12.26 -0.50
C ASP A 115 -14.44 11.89 0.90
N ALA A 116 -13.55 11.33 1.74
CA ALA A 116 -13.87 11.05 3.13
C ALA A 116 -14.19 12.33 3.94
N LYS A 117 -13.47 13.44 3.71
CA LYS A 117 -13.76 14.73 4.37
C LYS A 117 -15.13 15.26 3.96
N VAL A 118 -15.44 15.21 2.67
CA VAL A 118 -16.73 15.69 2.14
C VAL A 118 -17.89 14.87 2.71
N ALA A 119 -17.76 13.54 2.70
CA ALA A 119 -18.77 12.66 3.29
C ALA A 119 -18.93 12.93 4.80
N ALA A 120 -17.82 13.00 5.54
CA ALA A 120 -17.83 13.27 6.98
C ALA A 120 -18.44 14.63 7.34
N GLY A 121 -18.09 15.67 6.59
CA GLY A 121 -18.66 17.00 6.76
C GLY A 121 -20.15 17.06 6.46
N THR A 122 -20.60 16.29 5.46
CA THR A 122 -22.03 16.18 5.14
C THR A 122 -22.81 15.53 6.28
N GLU A 123 -22.28 14.45 6.87
CA GLU A 123 -22.88 13.80 8.05
C GLU A 123 -22.92 14.75 9.25
N VAL A 124 -21.83 15.50 9.50
CA VAL A 124 -21.75 16.50 10.57
C VAL A 124 -22.80 17.60 10.39
N LEU A 125 -22.98 18.13 9.19
CA LEU A 125 -24.01 19.14 8.88
C LEU A 125 -25.42 18.59 9.00
N ALA A 126 -25.62 17.29 8.74
CA ALA A 126 -26.88 16.60 8.96
C ALA A 126 -27.13 16.25 10.44
N GLY A 127 -26.21 16.60 11.34
CA GLY A 127 -26.27 16.26 12.76
C GLY A 127 -26.11 14.76 13.05
N GLN A 128 -25.58 14.00 12.10
CA GLN A 128 -25.30 12.57 12.26
C GLN A 128 -23.94 12.37 12.94
N PRO A 129 -23.84 11.45 13.91
CA PRO A 129 -22.56 11.15 14.55
C PRO A 129 -21.66 10.35 13.59
N LEU A 130 -20.36 10.68 13.59
CA LEU A 130 -19.35 9.88 12.89
C LEU A 130 -18.95 8.64 13.71
N PRO A 131 -18.32 7.62 13.08
CA PRO A 131 -17.94 6.38 13.75
C PRO A 131 -17.01 6.54 14.96
N TYR A 132 -16.26 7.64 15.03
CA TYR A 132 -15.38 8.01 16.15
C TYR A 132 -15.24 9.53 16.20
N GLY A 133 -14.83 10.06 17.36
CA GLY A 133 -14.63 11.48 17.58
C GLY A 133 -13.31 12.02 17.01
N PRO A 134 -13.10 13.34 17.02
CA PRO A 134 -11.85 13.95 16.56
C PRO A 134 -10.64 13.44 17.34
N GLY A 135 -9.63 12.91 16.65
CA GLY A 135 -8.42 12.35 17.25
C GLY A 135 -8.61 10.97 17.89
N ASP A 136 -9.82 10.42 17.90
CA ASP A 136 -10.08 9.04 18.29
C ASP A 136 -9.90 8.14 17.07
N PHE A 137 -9.07 7.11 17.15
CA PHE A 137 -8.92 6.14 16.07
C PHE A 137 -8.90 4.71 16.62
N PRO A 138 -9.38 3.72 15.84
CA PRO A 138 -9.35 2.33 16.27
C PRO A 138 -7.90 1.86 16.46
N PRO A 139 -7.62 1.02 17.48
CA PRO A 139 -6.26 0.68 17.88
C PRO A 139 -5.56 -0.31 16.94
N THR A 140 -6.29 -1.00 16.06
CA THR A 140 -5.73 -2.07 15.21
C THR A 140 -6.32 -2.05 13.82
N TRP A 141 -5.47 -1.93 12.81
CA TRP A 141 -5.81 -2.02 11.40
C TRP A 141 -5.32 -3.35 10.82
N THR A 142 -6.02 -3.85 9.81
CA THR A 142 -5.53 -4.98 9.03
C THR A 142 -4.49 -4.52 8.01
N THR A 143 -3.60 -5.40 7.56
CA THR A 143 -2.60 -5.08 6.52
C THR A 143 -3.25 -4.58 5.23
N ALA A 144 -4.42 -5.10 4.85
CA ALA A 144 -5.16 -4.61 3.70
C ALA A 144 -5.62 -3.15 3.87
N GLN A 145 -6.07 -2.78 5.08
CA GLN A 145 -6.46 -1.41 5.43
C GLN A 145 -5.25 -0.46 5.47
N GLU A 146 -4.11 -0.93 5.95
CA GLU A 146 -2.86 -0.16 5.91
C GLU A 146 -2.46 0.13 4.45
N VAL A 147 -2.47 -0.86 3.57
CA VAL A 147 -2.20 -0.65 2.14
C VAL A 147 -3.22 0.31 1.50
N ALA A 148 -4.49 0.23 1.91
CA ALA A 148 -5.53 1.16 1.46
C ALA A 148 -5.24 2.59 1.93
N ALA A 149 -4.76 2.79 3.16
CA ALA A 149 -4.39 4.11 3.69
C ALA A 149 -3.31 4.78 2.84
N PHE A 150 -2.27 4.02 2.47
CA PHE A 150 -1.22 4.51 1.59
C PHE A 150 -1.76 4.91 0.21
N SER A 151 -2.70 4.15 -0.32
CA SER A 151 -3.32 4.44 -1.63
C SER A 151 -4.26 5.66 -1.55
N ALA A 152 -5.00 5.82 -0.46
CA ALA A 152 -5.97 6.90 -0.25
C ALA A 152 -5.31 8.29 -0.18
N VAL A 153 -4.05 8.37 0.30
CA VAL A 153 -3.26 9.61 0.27
C VAL A 153 -2.59 9.89 -1.08
N GLY A 154 -2.85 9.06 -2.10
CA GLY A 154 -2.28 9.18 -3.44
C GLY A 154 -0.94 8.45 -3.62
N GLY A 155 -0.56 7.57 -2.69
CA GLY A 155 0.66 6.78 -2.80
C GLY A 155 0.59 5.76 -3.94
N ASP A 156 1.57 5.79 -4.84
CA ASP A 156 1.64 4.89 -6.00
C ASP A 156 2.68 3.76 -5.83
N HIS A 157 2.81 2.90 -6.86
CA HIS A 157 3.80 1.81 -6.85
C HIS A 157 5.24 2.32 -6.86
N ALA A 158 5.55 3.37 -7.60
CA ALA A 158 6.92 3.91 -7.70
C ALA A 158 7.36 4.52 -6.36
N GLN A 159 6.47 5.23 -5.68
CA GLN A 159 6.68 5.76 -4.34
C GLN A 159 6.89 4.63 -3.34
N ALA A 160 6.06 3.59 -3.38
CA ALA A 160 6.20 2.43 -2.50
C ALA A 160 7.52 1.67 -2.72
N LEU A 161 7.99 1.57 -3.97
CA LEU A 161 9.28 0.96 -4.29
C LEU A 161 10.45 1.78 -3.72
N LYS A 162 10.40 3.11 -3.84
CA LYS A 162 11.40 4.00 -3.23
C LYS A 162 11.40 3.87 -1.70
N LEU A 163 10.23 3.79 -1.07
CA LEU A 163 10.12 3.55 0.36
C LEU A 163 10.67 2.18 0.76
N ALA A 164 10.39 1.14 -0.03
CA ALA A 164 10.95 -0.20 0.19
C ALA A 164 12.48 -0.18 0.16
N ALA A 165 13.07 0.52 -0.81
CA ALA A 165 14.52 0.70 -0.91
C ALA A 165 15.11 1.41 0.32
N VAL A 166 14.50 2.50 0.76
CA VAL A 166 14.97 3.30 1.92
C VAL A 166 14.86 2.51 3.23
N TRP A 167 13.79 1.77 3.41
CA TRP A 167 13.55 0.99 4.64
C TRP A 167 14.19 -0.40 4.63
N GLY A 168 14.74 -0.84 3.50
CA GLY A 168 15.21 -2.23 3.34
C GLY A 168 14.07 -3.24 3.42
N SER A 169 12.87 -2.85 2.98
CA SER A 169 11.70 -3.72 2.97
C SER A 169 11.87 -4.84 1.93
N PRO A 170 11.55 -6.10 2.25
CA PRO A 170 11.72 -7.21 1.32
C PRO A 170 10.74 -7.18 0.15
N SER A 171 9.63 -6.43 0.26
CA SER A 171 8.66 -6.27 -0.81
C SER A 171 8.05 -4.87 -0.85
N VAL A 172 7.54 -4.48 -2.03
CA VAL A 172 6.73 -3.26 -2.20
C VAL A 172 5.44 -3.33 -1.37
N TYR A 173 4.85 -4.51 -1.22
CA TYR A 173 3.62 -4.70 -0.45
C TYR A 173 3.84 -4.37 1.03
N ASP A 174 4.91 -4.89 1.63
CA ASP A 174 5.26 -4.62 3.02
C ASP A 174 5.60 -3.14 3.25
N ALA A 175 6.24 -2.49 2.27
CA ALA A 175 6.50 -1.06 2.32
C ALA A 175 5.21 -0.24 2.29
N LYS A 176 4.21 -0.62 1.47
CA LYS A 176 2.89 0.03 1.46
C LYS A 176 2.15 -0.12 2.78
N ALA A 177 2.14 -1.34 3.33
CA ALA A 177 1.52 -1.60 4.62
C ALA A 177 2.19 -0.78 5.73
N PHE A 178 3.53 -0.80 5.80
CA PHE A 178 4.25 -0.01 6.79
C PHE A 178 4.00 1.50 6.63
N ALA A 179 4.03 2.02 5.40
CA ALA A 179 3.70 3.43 5.12
C ALA A 179 2.26 3.77 5.55
N GLY A 180 1.30 2.90 5.25
CA GLY A 180 -0.08 3.03 5.67
C GLY A 180 -0.26 3.07 7.17
N SER A 181 0.40 2.16 7.90
CA SER A 181 0.37 2.12 9.36
C SER A 181 0.88 3.44 9.98
N LYS A 182 1.91 4.05 9.38
CA LYS A 182 2.44 5.36 9.81
C LYS A 182 1.43 6.47 9.59
N LEU A 183 0.78 6.50 8.42
CA LEU A 183 -0.23 7.50 8.07
C LEU A 183 -1.46 7.41 9.00
N LEU A 184 -1.93 6.20 9.29
CA LEU A 184 -3.08 5.96 10.18
C LEU A 184 -2.78 6.38 11.61
N ALA A 185 -1.53 6.22 12.05
CA ALA A 185 -1.06 6.71 13.34
C ALA A 185 -0.68 8.20 13.35
N GLY A 186 -0.97 8.94 12.27
CA GLY A 186 -0.72 10.38 12.15
C GLY A 186 0.73 10.78 11.91
N TYR A 187 1.63 9.83 11.62
CA TYR A 187 3.00 10.12 11.23
C TYR A 187 3.09 10.41 9.73
N GLY A 188 3.83 11.46 9.38
CA GLY A 188 4.21 11.72 8.00
C GLY A 188 5.14 10.64 7.44
N LEU A 189 5.12 10.47 6.12
CA LEU A 189 6.10 9.62 5.44
C LEU A 189 7.46 10.34 5.35
N PRO A 190 8.58 9.61 5.48
CA PRO A 190 9.90 10.20 5.32
C PRO A 190 10.08 10.75 3.90
N GLY A 191 10.82 11.86 3.80
CA GLY A 191 11.23 12.41 2.51
C GLY A 191 12.05 11.39 1.73
N ILE A 192 11.70 11.18 0.47
CA ILE A 192 12.38 10.22 -0.39
C ILE A 192 13.66 10.88 -0.93
N PRO A 193 14.85 10.27 -0.75
CA PRO A 193 16.09 10.84 -1.27
C PRO A 193 16.06 10.84 -2.81
N GLU A 194 16.69 11.85 -3.41
CA GLU A 194 16.88 11.91 -4.87
C GLU A 194 17.97 10.96 -5.35
N VAL A 195 18.96 10.69 -4.49
CA VAL A 195 20.10 9.81 -4.77
C VAL A 195 20.05 8.61 -3.85
N PHE A 196 20.06 7.42 -4.44
CA PHE A 196 20.04 6.15 -3.72
C PHE A 196 21.43 5.53 -3.71
N THR A 197 21.81 4.98 -2.56
CA THR A 197 23.03 4.17 -2.43
C THR A 197 22.92 2.87 -3.23
N THR A 198 24.05 2.26 -3.56
CA THR A 198 24.08 0.96 -4.27
C THR A 198 23.27 -0.11 -3.54
N GLU A 199 23.35 -0.15 -2.20
CA GLU A 199 22.57 -1.09 -1.39
C GLU A 199 21.05 -0.84 -1.52
N GLN A 200 20.61 0.41 -1.47
CA GLN A 200 19.20 0.77 -1.69
C GLN A 200 18.72 0.42 -3.10
N GLN A 201 19.58 0.56 -4.11
CA GLN A 201 19.26 0.13 -5.47
C GLN A 201 19.07 -1.39 -5.52
N VAL A 202 19.97 -2.17 -4.92
CA VAL A 202 19.80 -3.63 -4.82
C VAL A 202 18.52 -4.00 -4.05
N ASN A 203 18.19 -3.28 -2.97
CA ASN A 203 16.94 -3.48 -2.25
C ASN A 203 15.71 -3.19 -3.12
N ALA A 204 15.74 -2.14 -3.95
CA ALA A 204 14.66 -1.86 -4.91
C ALA A 204 14.48 -3.01 -5.91
N TYR A 205 15.58 -3.54 -6.43
CA TYR A 205 15.57 -4.69 -7.32
C TYR A 205 14.89 -5.91 -6.65
N LEU A 206 15.29 -6.25 -5.43
CA LEU A 206 14.70 -7.37 -4.69
C LEU A 206 13.22 -7.11 -4.36
N ALA A 207 12.88 -5.88 -3.95
CA ALA A 207 11.51 -5.50 -3.61
C ALA A 207 10.54 -5.57 -4.81
N SER A 208 11.05 -5.45 -6.05
CA SER A 208 10.25 -5.67 -7.26
C SER A 208 9.92 -7.14 -7.55
N GLY A 209 10.42 -8.06 -6.72
CA GLY A 209 10.19 -9.50 -6.85
C GLY A 209 11.17 -10.22 -7.76
N LEU A 210 12.24 -9.55 -8.22
CA LEU A 210 13.29 -10.14 -9.03
C LEU A 210 14.29 -10.89 -8.16
N ASP A 211 14.79 -12.01 -8.67
CA ASP A 211 15.57 -12.95 -7.87
C ASP A 211 17.08 -12.97 -8.21
N TYR A 212 17.77 -14.09 -8.00
CA TYR A 212 19.17 -14.22 -8.39
C TYR A 212 19.34 -14.51 -9.89
N GLU A 213 18.48 -15.36 -10.45
CA GLU A 213 18.57 -15.81 -11.84
C GLU A 213 18.26 -14.66 -12.81
N ASP A 214 17.29 -13.81 -12.45
CA ASP A 214 17.01 -12.55 -13.14
C ASP A 214 18.25 -11.66 -13.21
N GLY A 215 19.02 -11.61 -12.11
CA GLY A 215 20.25 -10.81 -12.02
C GLY A 215 21.35 -11.34 -12.93
N VAL A 216 21.45 -12.67 -13.07
CA VAL A 216 22.38 -13.31 -14.01
C VAL A 216 22.00 -12.99 -15.46
N GLN A 217 20.71 -13.05 -15.80
CA GLN A 217 20.23 -12.70 -17.13
C GLN A 217 20.51 -11.23 -17.46
N LEU A 218 20.22 -10.33 -16.53
CA LEU A 218 20.50 -8.90 -16.67
C LEU A 218 21.99 -8.62 -16.82
N ALA A 219 22.83 -9.30 -16.05
CA ALA A 219 24.28 -9.18 -16.18
C ALA A 219 24.76 -9.60 -17.58
N ALA A 220 24.21 -10.68 -18.13
CA ALA A 220 24.51 -11.11 -19.49
C ALA A 220 24.02 -10.12 -20.56
N ILE A 221 22.79 -9.60 -20.43
CA ILE A 221 22.20 -8.64 -21.39
C ILE A 221 22.98 -7.32 -21.42
N TRP A 222 23.37 -6.81 -20.26
CA TRP A 222 24.07 -5.53 -20.15
C TRP A 222 25.59 -5.63 -20.21
N GLY A 223 26.15 -6.85 -20.23
CA GLY A 223 27.60 -7.06 -20.13
C GLY A 223 28.18 -6.58 -18.81
N SER A 224 27.41 -6.66 -17.72
CA SER A 224 27.85 -6.23 -16.39
C SER A 224 28.96 -7.17 -15.87
N PRO A 225 29.98 -6.64 -15.17
CA PRO A 225 31.10 -7.44 -14.68
C PRO A 225 30.70 -8.39 -13.53
N SER A 226 29.59 -8.12 -12.84
CA SER A 226 29.04 -8.99 -11.80
C SER A 226 27.51 -8.97 -11.78
N VAL A 227 26.92 -10.03 -11.21
CA VAL A 227 25.47 -10.10 -10.93
C VAL A 227 25.06 -8.98 -9.98
N TYR A 228 25.90 -8.64 -9.01
CA TYR A 228 25.62 -7.57 -8.05
C TYR A 228 25.50 -6.21 -8.73
N ASP A 229 26.42 -5.87 -9.64
CA ASP A 229 26.39 -4.62 -10.39
C ASP A 229 25.17 -4.54 -11.31
N ALA A 230 24.76 -5.66 -11.91
CA ALA A 230 23.53 -5.74 -12.68
C ALA A 230 22.29 -5.47 -11.81
N LYS A 231 22.22 -6.03 -10.61
CA LYS A 231 21.11 -5.79 -9.66
C LYS A 231 21.04 -4.33 -9.22
N ALA A 232 22.17 -3.72 -8.88
CA ALA A 232 22.23 -2.30 -8.54
C ALA A 232 21.78 -1.43 -9.72
N PHE A 233 22.29 -1.71 -10.92
CA PHE A 233 21.88 -0.95 -12.12
C PHE A 233 20.39 -1.11 -12.42
N ALA A 234 19.84 -2.34 -12.34
CA ALA A 234 18.41 -2.60 -12.49
C ALA A 234 17.57 -1.84 -11.45
N GLY A 235 17.99 -1.89 -10.20
CA GLY A 235 17.37 -1.14 -9.11
C GLY A 235 17.32 0.36 -9.37
N SER A 236 18.44 0.93 -9.85
CA SER A 236 18.48 2.35 -10.22
C SER A 236 17.49 2.70 -11.34
N LYS A 237 17.33 1.82 -12.35
CA LYS A 237 16.34 1.98 -13.43
C LYS A 237 14.91 1.94 -12.89
N LEU A 238 14.60 0.97 -12.04
CA LEU A 238 13.28 0.84 -11.41
C LEU A 238 12.92 2.05 -10.54
N LEU A 239 13.87 2.55 -9.75
CA LEU A 239 13.68 3.74 -8.91
C LEU A 239 13.46 5.01 -9.74
N ALA A 240 14.01 5.06 -10.95
CA ALA A 240 13.74 6.11 -11.94
C ALA A 240 12.42 5.91 -12.72
N GLY A 241 11.68 4.83 -12.45
CA GLY A 241 10.41 4.51 -13.14
C GLY A 241 10.60 3.90 -14.52
N HIS A 242 11.82 3.43 -14.85
CA HIS A 242 12.09 2.74 -16.10
C HIS A 242 11.82 1.24 -15.97
N GLY A 243 11.27 0.63 -17.03
CA GLY A 243 11.13 -0.82 -17.13
C GLY A 243 12.47 -1.53 -17.35
N LEU A 244 12.48 -2.83 -17.07
CA LEU A 244 13.62 -3.71 -17.33
C LEU A 244 13.40 -4.52 -18.63
N PRO A 245 14.48 -4.97 -19.29
CA PRO A 245 14.38 -5.78 -20.51
C PRO A 245 13.91 -7.22 -20.25
N ILE A 246 13.79 -7.63 -18.99
CA ILE A 246 13.22 -8.90 -18.57
C ILE A 246 11.87 -8.64 -17.89
N GLN A 247 10.94 -9.59 -18.03
CA GLN A 247 9.73 -9.61 -17.24
C GLN A 247 9.89 -10.65 -16.12
N PRO A 248 9.48 -10.34 -14.88
CA PRO A 248 9.44 -11.31 -13.79
C PRO A 248 8.44 -12.44 -14.06
#